data_AF-A0A2V8N432-F1
#
_entry.id   AF-A0A2V8N432-F1
#
_cell.length_a   1.000
_cell.length_b   1.000
_cell.length_c   1.000
_cell.angle_alpha   90.00
_cell.angle_beta   90.00
_cell.angle_gamma   90.00
#
_symmetry.space_group_name_H-M   'P 1'
#
loop_
_entity.id
_entity.type
_entity.pdbx_description
1 polymer ?
#
loop_
_entity_poly.entity_id
_entity_poly.type
_entity_poly.pdbx_seq_one_letter_code
_entity_poly.pdbx_strand_id
1 'polypeptide(L)' 'MNQRRGDQEAAIAALKTAIFWDPPPKMIDAHILLGRIFLERGDLGEARKYASSAMNIDPNNPEAMALQRQVTMGRP' A
#
# COMPACT_ATOMS: atom_id res chain seq x y z
N MET A 1 -21.82 -7.41 7.72
CA MET A 1 -20.84 -7.05 6.66
C MET A 1 -19.56 -6.47 7.28
N ASN A 2 -18.85 -7.23 8.13
CA ASN A 2 -17.71 -6.71 8.93
C ASN A 2 -16.35 -7.39 8.65
N GLN A 3 -16.29 -8.30 7.67
CA GLN A 3 -15.09 -9.09 7.39
C GLN A 3 -13.98 -8.23 6.76
N ARG A 4 -14.32 -7.43 5.73
CA ARG A 4 -13.38 -6.57 4.99
C ARG A 4 -12.42 -5.75 5.87
N ARG A 5 -12.90 -5.18 6.99
CA ARG A 5 -12.05 -4.39 7.90
C ARG A 5 -11.13 -5.26 8.74
N GLY A 6 -11.64 -6.37 9.29
CA GLY A 6 -10.84 -7.31 10.07
C GLY A 6 -9.77 -8.00 9.21
N ASP A 7 -10.11 -8.38 7.98
CA ASP A 7 -9.17 -8.95 7.02
C ASP A 7 -8.09 -7.94 6.59
N GLN A 8 -8.46 -6.66 6.42
CA GLN A 8 -7.51 -5.60 6.10
C GLN A 8 -6.49 -5.36 7.23
N GLU A 9 -6.92 -5.38 8.49
CA GLU A 9 -6.00 -5.21 9.63
C GLU A 9 -5.03 -6.39 9.76
N ALA A 10 -5.53 -7.62 9.57
CA ALA A 10 -4.68 -8.81 9.53
C ALA A 10 -3.68 -8.76 8.36
N ALA A 11 -4.12 -8.33 7.18
CA ALA A 11 -3.26 -8.14 6.01
C ALA A 11 -2.18 -7.08 6.28
N ILE A 12 -2.53 -5.94 6.89
CA ILE A 12 -1.56 -4.90 7.25
C ILE A 12 -0.49 -5.47 8.19
N ALA A 13 -0.90 -6.22 9.22
CA ALA A 13 0.03 -6.83 10.17
C ALA A 13 0.97 -7.81 9.46
N ALA A 14 0.43 -8.71 8.63
CA ALA A 14 1.22 -9.68 7.87
C ALA A 14 2.23 -8.99 6.93
N LEU A 15 1.80 -7.94 6.22
CA LEU A 15 2.67 -7.18 5.31
C LEU A 15 3.76 -6.41 6.06
N LYS A 16 3.46 -5.85 7.23
CA LYS A 16 4.47 -5.20 8.08
C LYS A 16 5.49 -6.19 8.61
N THR A 17 5.04 -7.36 9.08
CA THR A 17 5.94 -8.43 9.51
C THR A 17 6.79 -8.89 8.34
N ALA A 18 6.21 -9.06 7.16
CA ALA A 18 6.96 -9.38 5.97
C ALA A 18 8.07 -8.33 5.76
N ILE A 19 7.75 -7.02 5.68
CA ILE A 19 8.73 -5.94 5.45
C ILE A 19 9.85 -5.93 6.51
N PHE A 20 9.54 -6.33 7.73
CA PHE A 20 10.52 -6.47 8.81
C PHE A 20 11.52 -7.60 8.55
N TRP A 21 11.08 -8.74 8.02
CA TRP A 21 11.95 -9.89 7.74
C TRP A 21 12.69 -9.78 6.41
N ASP A 22 12.07 -9.19 5.37
CA ASP A 22 12.65 -9.02 4.04
C ASP A 22 12.65 -7.53 3.63
N PRO A 23 13.76 -6.81 3.85
CA PRO A 23 13.87 -5.40 3.46
C PRO A 23 13.97 -5.21 1.93
N PRO A 24 13.69 -4.01 1.40
CA PRO A 24 13.67 -3.74 -0.04
C PRO A 24 14.99 -4.13 -0.75
N PRO A 25 14.95 -4.56 -2.03
CA PRO A 25 13.93 -4.20 -3.04
C PRO A 25 12.80 -5.20 -3.31
N LYS A 26 12.81 -6.41 -2.71
CA LYS A 26 11.80 -7.45 -2.97
C LYS A 26 10.40 -7.15 -2.45
N MET A 27 10.26 -6.07 -1.67
CA MET A 27 9.07 -5.79 -0.87
C MET A 27 8.18 -4.66 -1.38
N ILE A 28 8.40 -4.22 -2.63
CA ILE A 28 7.57 -3.19 -3.25
C ILE A 28 6.10 -3.60 -3.29
N ASP A 29 5.82 -4.89 -3.54
CA ASP A 29 4.47 -5.46 -3.50
C ASP A 29 3.78 -5.23 -2.16
N ALA A 30 4.52 -5.36 -1.05
CA ALA A 30 3.95 -5.14 0.27
C ALA A 30 3.55 -3.67 0.50
N HIS A 31 4.36 -2.73 -0.03
CA HIS A 31 4.03 -1.31 0.02
C HIS A 31 2.81 -0.99 -0.87
N ILE A 32 2.71 -1.63 -2.03
CA ILE A 32 1.56 -1.48 -2.94
C ILE A 32 0.28 -2.01 -2.29
N LEU A 33 0.33 -3.23 -1.73
CA LEU A 33 -0.80 -3.86 -1.03
C LEU A 33 -1.25 -3.05 0.18
N LEU A 34 -0.31 -2.55 1.01
CA LEU A 34 -0.63 -1.66 2.11
C LEU A 34 -1.34 -0.41 1.60
N GLY A 35 -0.81 0.26 0.57
CA GLY A 35 -1.43 1.44 0.01
C GLY A 35 -2.84 1.20 -0.53
N ARG A 36 -3.09 0.04 -1.18
CA ARG A 36 -4.42 -0.38 -1.63
C ARG A 36 -5.39 -0.60 -0.47
N ILE A 37 -4.93 -1.26 0.58
CA ILE A 37 -5.75 -1.50 1.79
C ILE A 37 -6.14 -0.15 2.42
N PHE A 38 -5.20 0.79 2.54
CA PHE A 38 -5.49 2.13 3.06
C PHE A 38 -6.43 2.92 2.14
N LEU A 39 -6.32 2.79 0.81
CA LEU A 39 -7.28 3.36 -0.14
C LEU A 39 -8.70 2.83 0.09
N GLU A 40 -8.87 1.51 0.18
CA GLU A 40 -10.19 0.89 0.44
C GLU A 40 -10.75 1.26 1.81
N ARG A 41 -9.88 1.55 2.78
CA ARG A 41 -10.24 2.03 4.11
C ARG A 41 -10.67 3.51 4.13
N GLY A 42 -10.41 4.25 3.04
CA GLY A 42 -10.64 5.69 2.91
C GLY A 42 -9.50 6.56 3.47
N ASP A 43 -8.42 5.92 3.92
CA ASP A 43 -7.24 6.55 4.50
C ASP A 43 -6.25 6.98 3.40
N LEU A 44 -6.65 7.98 2.62
CA LEU A 44 -5.85 8.53 1.52
C LEU A 44 -4.47 9.03 1.96
N GLY A 45 -4.35 9.50 3.21
CA GLY A 45 -3.09 9.98 3.78
C GLY A 45 -2.05 8.88 3.91
N GLU A 46 -2.40 7.77 4.57
CA GLU A 46 -1.54 6.59 4.67
C GLU A 46 -1.29 5.97 3.30
N ALA A 47 -2.34 5.83 2.48
CA ALA A 47 -2.21 5.27 1.13
C ALA A 47 -1.16 6.02 0.28
N ARG A 48 -1.16 7.35 0.35
CA ARG A 48 -0.20 8.20 -0.36
C ARG A 48 1.23 8.01 0.15
N LYS A 49 1.43 7.81 1.46
CA LYS A 49 2.76 7.49 2.01
C LYS A 49 3.30 6.19 1.43
N TYR A 50 2.50 5.11 1.47
CA TYR A 50 2.95 3.80 0.96
C TYR A 50 3.13 3.81 -0.56
N ALA A 51 2.27 4.52 -1.30
CA ALA A 51 2.43 4.73 -2.74
C ALA A 51 3.74 5.46 -3.06
N SER A 52 4.08 6.49 -2.28
CA SER A 52 5.33 7.24 -2.46
C SER A 52 6.55 6.37 -2.14
N SER A 53 6.49 5.55 -1.09
CA SER A 53 7.57 4.61 -0.78
C SER A 53 7.73 3.55 -1.87
N ALA A 54 6.64 3.01 -2.42
CA ALA A 54 6.70 2.07 -3.53
C ALA A 54 7.37 2.68 -4.76
N MET A 55 6.99 3.91 -5.13
CA MET A 55 7.61 4.67 -6.23
C MET A 55 9.08 5.03 -5.97
N ASN A 56 9.49 5.18 -4.70
CA ASN A 56 10.88 5.45 -4.35
C ASN A 56 11.75 4.18 -4.41
N ILE A 57 11.15 3.00 -4.23
CA ILE A 57 11.83 1.71 -4.40
C ILE A 57 11.98 1.40 -5.89
N ASP A 58 10.88 1.41 -6.64
CA ASP A 58 10.89 1.25 -8.09
C ASP A 58 9.86 2.19 -8.74
N PRO A 59 10.34 3.29 -9.36
CA PRO A 59 9.47 4.24 -10.04
C PRO A 59 8.92 3.73 -11.38
N ASN A 60 9.46 2.62 -11.92
CA ASN A 60 9.01 2.02 -13.17
C ASN A 60 7.96 0.92 -12.94
N ASN A 61 7.66 0.58 -11.68
CA ASN A 61 6.68 -0.44 -11.38
C ASN A 61 5.26 0.07 -11.75
N PRO A 62 4.57 -0.61 -12.69
CA PRO A 62 3.24 -0.21 -13.13
C PRO A 62 2.21 -0.19 -11.99
N GLU A 63 2.37 -1.05 -10.98
CA GLU A 63 1.47 -1.12 -9.84
C GLU A 63 1.70 0.05 -8.86
N ALA A 64 2.95 0.42 -8.62
CA ALA A 64 3.29 1.60 -7.82
C ALA A 64 2.77 2.88 -8.49
N MET A 65 2.94 2.99 -9.82
CA MET A 65 2.37 4.10 -10.60
C MET A 65 0.84 4.11 -10.56
N ALA A 66 0.18 2.96 -10.71
CA ALA A 66 -1.27 2.86 -10.62
C ALA A 66 -1.78 3.24 -9.23
N LEU A 67 -1.10 2.80 -8.17
CA LEU A 67 -1.43 3.18 -6.80
C LEU A 67 -1.23 4.68 -6.58
N GLN A 68 -0.12 5.25 -7.03
CA GLN A 68 0.16 6.69 -6.92
C GLN A 68 -0.88 7.54 -7.67
N ARG A 69 -1.31 7.08 -8.85
CA ARG A 69 -2.40 7.73 -9.59
C ARG A 69 -3.71 7.66 -8.83
N GLN A 70 -4.06 6.52 -8.24
CA GLN A 70 -5.29 6.37 -7.46
C GLN A 70 -5.31 7.26 -6.22
N VAL A 71 -4.22 7.33 -5.45
CA VAL A 71 -4.14 8.22 -4.27
C VAL A 71 -4.13 9.71 -4.64
N THR A 72 -3.65 10.04 -5.85
CA THR A 72 -3.58 11.42 -6.34
C THR A 72 -4.91 11.86 -6.98
N MET A 73 -5.57 10.95 -7.71
CA MET A 73 -6.88 11.16 -8.34
C MET A 73 -8.04 11.01 -7.36
N GLY A 74 -7.84 10.31 -6.23
CA GLY A 74 -8.76 10.30 -5.09
C GLY A 74 -8.76 11.61 -4.31
N ARG A 75 -8.56 12.76 -4.96
CA ARG A 75 -8.77 14.08 -4.35
C ARG A 75 -10.28 14.34 -4.26
N PRO A 76 -10.78 14.86 -3.13
CA PRO A 76 -12.13 15.42 -3.05
C PRO A 76 -12.30 16.63 -3.98
#